data_AF-A0A177LQD0-F1
#
_entry.id   AF-A0A177LQD0-F1
#
_cell.length_a   1.000
_cell.length_b   1.000
_cell.length_c   1.000
_cell.angle_alpha   90.00
_cell.angle_beta   90.00
_cell.angle_gamma   90.00
#
_symmetry.space_group_name_H-M   'P 1'
#
loop_
_entity.id
_entity.type
_entity.pdbx_description
1 polymer ?
#
loop_
_entity_poly.entity_id
_entity_poly.type
_entity_poly.pdbx_seq_one_letter_code
_entity_poly.pdbx_strand_id
1 'polypeptide(L)' 'MKPATGLKNIKVVNTEDPVCQMKTADYLKDTADYKGKKYGFCSDHCKAEFKKNPEKYAQNAK' A
#
# COMPACT_ATOMS: atom_id res chain seq x y z
N MET A 1 -20.09 11.22 -4.51
CA MET A 1 -20.34 9.84 -4.05
C MET A 1 -19.44 9.57 -2.83
N LYS A 2 -19.94 8.79 -1.88
CA LYS A 2 -19.61 8.74 -0.44
C LYS A 2 -18.10 8.58 -0.11
N PRO A 3 -17.61 9.20 0.98
CA PRO A 3 -16.21 9.20 1.37
C PRO A 3 -15.81 7.81 1.86
N ALA A 4 -14.80 7.19 1.27
CA ALA A 4 -14.24 5.96 1.79
C ALA A 4 -13.35 6.31 3.00
N THR A 5 -14.01 6.37 4.16
CA THR A 5 -13.62 5.80 5.45
C THR A 5 -12.12 5.62 5.67
N GLY A 6 -11.58 6.41 6.59
CA GLY A 6 -10.20 6.36 7.06
C GLY A 6 -9.71 4.94 7.32
N LEU A 7 -8.70 4.55 6.55
CA LEU A 7 -7.95 3.30 6.67
C LEU A 7 -6.98 3.33 7.87
N LYS A 8 -7.43 3.79 9.04
CA LYS A 8 -6.56 3.96 10.23
C LYS A 8 -6.16 2.63 10.91
N ASN A 9 -6.67 1.49 10.45
CA ASN A 9 -6.53 0.21 11.16
C ASN A 9 -6.19 -1.00 10.28
N ILE A 10 -5.71 -0.80 9.05
CA ILE A 10 -5.42 -1.92 8.15
C ILE A 10 -4.00 -2.38 8.39
N LYS A 11 -3.86 -3.61 8.91
CA LYS A 11 -2.56 -4.28 8.99
C LYS A 11 -2.11 -4.66 7.59
N VAL A 12 -1.08 -3.97 7.14
CA VAL A 12 -0.35 -4.28 5.93
C VAL A 12 0.99 -4.88 6.28
N VAL A 13 1.54 -5.66 5.37
CA VAL A 13 2.82 -6.34 5.56
C VAL A 13 4.01 -5.40 5.36
N ASN A 14 3.80 -4.22 4.76
CA ASN A 14 4.82 -3.18 4.66
C ASN A 14 4.54 -2.10 5.70
N THR A 15 5.60 -1.56 6.30
CA THR A 15 5.51 -0.39 7.18
C THR A 15 5.75 0.92 6.42
N GLU A 16 6.32 0.82 5.22
CA GLU A 16 6.77 1.90 4.35
C GLU A 16 6.36 1.63 2.90
N ASP A 17 5.86 2.65 2.20
CA ASP A 17 5.42 2.55 0.81
C ASP A 17 6.59 2.09 -0.08
N PRO A 18 6.52 0.95 -0.78
CA PRO A 18 7.62 0.47 -1.60
C PRO A 18 7.84 1.29 -2.88
N VAL A 19 6.88 2.14 -3.27
CA VAL A 19 6.97 3.03 -4.44
C VAL A 19 7.60 4.36 -4.06
N CYS A 20 7.17 4.94 -2.94
CA CYS A 20 7.51 6.30 -2.53
C CYS A 20 8.50 6.37 -1.36
N GLN A 21 8.79 5.26 -0.68
CA GLN A 21 9.50 5.20 0.62
C GLN A 21 8.87 6.08 1.71
N MET A 22 7.58 6.40 1.59
CA MET A 22 6.86 7.21 2.57
C MET A 22 6.20 6.31 3.61
N LYS A 23 6.16 6.72 4.88
CA LYS A 23 5.57 5.93 5.96
C LYS A 23 4.07 5.71 5.73
N THR A 24 3.70 4.49 5.36
CA THR A 24 2.30 4.04 5.21
C THR A 24 1.64 3.77 6.56
N ALA A 25 2.44 3.60 7.61
CA ALA A 25 2.00 3.35 8.98
C ALA A 25 1.05 4.44 9.54
N ASP A 26 1.24 5.71 9.15
CA ASP A 26 0.43 6.82 9.67
C ASP A 26 -0.71 7.22 8.71
N TYR A 27 -0.45 7.08 7.41
CA TYR A 27 -1.38 7.53 6.38
C TYR A 27 -1.49 6.52 5.24
N LEU A 28 -2.35 5.54 5.47
CA LEU A 28 -2.69 4.54 4.47
C LEU A 28 -3.92 5.04 3.70
N LYS A 29 -3.78 5.22 2.39
CA LYS A 29 -4.86 5.75 1.53
C LYS A 29 -5.48 4.67 0.67
N ASP A 30 -4.73 3.64 0.34
CA ASP A 30 -5.22 2.48 -0.40
C ASP A 30 -4.42 1.20 -0.06
N THR A 31 -5.01 0.01 -0.25
CA THR A 31 -4.32 -1.29 -0.10
C THR A 31 -4.48 -2.17 -1.34
N ALA A 32 -3.46 -3.00 -1.60
CA ALA A 32 -3.54 -4.08 -2.59
C ALA A 32 -3.24 -5.42 -1.92
N ASP A 33 -3.98 -6.45 -2.33
CA ASP A 33 -3.66 -7.82 -1.96
C ASP A 33 -2.74 -8.44 -3.02
N TYR A 34 -1.64 -9.05 -2.60
CA TYR A 34 -0.70 -9.72 -3.49
C TYR A 34 -0.07 -10.94 -2.83
N LYS A 35 -0.20 -12.11 -3.47
CA LYS A 35 0.27 -13.41 -2.95
C LYS A 35 -0.19 -13.69 -1.50
N GLY A 36 -1.42 -13.30 -1.16
CA GLY A 36 -1.99 -13.48 0.19
C GLY A 36 -1.42 -12.53 1.25
N LYS A 37 -0.67 -11.52 0.82
CA LYS A 37 -0.14 -10.44 1.67
C LYS A 37 -0.83 -9.14 1.32
N LYS A 38 -1.20 -8.36 2.34
CA LYS A 38 -1.84 -7.05 2.16
C LYS A 38 -0.80 -5.95 2.16
N TYR A 39 -0.67 -5.22 1.07
CA TYR A 39 0.28 -4.11 0.92
C TYR A 39 -0.43 -2.76 1.06
N GLY A 40 0.22 -1.84 1.78
CA GLY A 40 -0.30 -0.51 2.05
C GLY A 40 0.32 0.53 1.14
N PHE A 41 -0.51 1.47 0.69
CA PHE A 41 -0.09 2.55 -0.19
C PHE A 41 -0.53 3.90 0.36
N CYS A 42 0.38 4.87 0.27
CA CYS A 42 0.13 6.25 0.65
C CYS A 42 -0.85 6.94 -0.33
N SER A 43 -0.96 6.45 -1.57
CA SER A 43 -1.81 7.04 -2.61
C SER A 43 -2.21 6.03 -3.69
N ASP A 44 -3.29 6.32 -4.42
CA ASP A 44 -3.71 5.54 -5.60
C ASP A 44 -2.60 5.40 -6.66
N HIS A 45 -1.74 6.40 -6.78
CA HIS A 45 -0.58 6.34 -7.67
C HIS A 45 0.40 5.23 -7.27
N CYS A 46 0.66 5.06 -5.96
CA CYS A 46 1.53 3.99 -5.47
C CYS A 46 0.89 2.61 -5.68
N LYS A 47 -0.44 2.49 -5.53
CA LYS A 47 -1.17 1.27 -5.90
C LYS A 47 -1.04 0.97 -7.40
N ALA A 48 -1.13 1.99 -8.26
CA ALA A 48 -1.04 1.82 -9.71
C ALA A 48 0.36 1.36 -10.15
N GLU A 49 1.42 1.99 -9.61
CA GLU A 49 2.82 1.55 -9.77
C GLU A 49 3.00 0.13 -9.26
N PHE A 50 2.48 -0.17 -8.07
CA PHE A 50 2.50 -1.52 -7.51
C PHE A 50 1.82 -2.53 -8.44
N LYS A 51 0.64 -2.21 -8.98
CA LYS A 51 -0.05 -3.09 -9.94
C LYS A 51 0.73 -3.30 -11.24
N LYS A 52 1.55 -2.34 -11.67
CA LYS A 52 2.43 -2.52 -12.85
C LYS A 52 3.57 -3.49 -12.57
N ASN A 53 4.18 -3.43 -11.38
CA ASN A 53 5.33 -4.29 -11.03
C ASN A 53 5.21 -4.89 -9.62
N PRO A 54 4.16 -5.68 -9.33
CA PRO A 54 3.85 -6.07 -7.96
C PRO A 54 4.94 -6.97 -7.36
N GLU A 55 5.61 -7.79 -8.17
CA GLU A 55 6.72 -8.62 -7.68
C GLU A 55 7.90 -7.81 -7.16
N LYS A 56 8.28 -6.75 -7.89
CA LYS A 56 9.41 -5.89 -7.52
C LYS A 56 9.13 -5.15 -6.22
N TYR A 57 7.95 -4.55 -6.10
CA TYR A 57 7.56 -3.82 -4.90
C TYR A 57 7.20 -4.73 -3.73
N ALA A 58 6.64 -5.92 -3.97
CA ALA A 58 6.33 -6.91 -2.94
C ALA A 58 7.58 -7.54 -2.31
N GLN A 59 8.68 -7.66 -3.07
CA GLN A 59 9.99 -8.04 -2.56
C GLN A 59 10.65 -6.93 -1.74
N ASN A 60 10.43 -5.67 -2.13
CA ASN A 60 11.06 -4.51 -1.50
C ASN A 60 10.34 -4.01 -0.25
N ALA A 61 9.07 -4.36 -0.09
CA ALA A 61 8.29 -4.12 1.11
C ALA A 61 8.78 -5.04 2.24
N LYS A 62 9.52 -4.45 3.18
CA LYS A 62 10.09 -5.10 4.36
C LYS A 62 9.36 -4.71 5.64
#